data_AF-A0A7J9YR74-F1
#
_entry.id   AF-A0A7J9YR74-F1
#
_cell.length_a   1.000
_cell.length_b   1.000
_cell.length_c   1.000
_cell.angle_alpha   90.00
_cell.angle_beta   90.00
_cell.angle_gamma   90.00
#
_symmetry.space_group_name_H-M   'P 1'
#
loop_
_entity.id
_entity.type
_entity.pdbx_description
1 polymer ?
#
loop_
_entity_poly.entity_id
_entity_poly.type
_entity_poly.pdbx_seq_one_letter_code
_entity_poly.pdbx_strand_id
1 'polypeptide(L)'
;MSWAPIEDLPADRERLELPELRPLDALWREKRAELEQLDGMRILRERLVRSWAIETGVIERVYELDRGTTELLIERGIDAALIDRSSTDKEPALVARIIEDQREAIEGLFDFIKRDRELSTSYVKELHAVLTRSQEEVEALDQFGNAVMVPLLRGEWKRLPNNPRRPDGTVHEYCPPEQVGSEMDRLIALHREHQQQSIEPEVEAAWLHHRVAQIHPFQDGNGRVARALGSSCGPVGSP
;
A
#
# COMPACT_ATOMS: atom_id res chain seq x y z
N MET A 1 -15.01 16.90 -7.66
CA MET A 1 -14.36 17.50 -6.47
C MET A 1 -13.03 18.00 -6.95
N SER A 2 -12.76 19.29 -6.77
CA SER A 2 -11.53 19.93 -7.23
C SER A 2 -10.36 19.54 -6.34
N TRP A 3 -9.15 19.53 -6.91
CA TRP A 3 -7.94 19.27 -6.14
C TRP A 3 -7.71 20.38 -5.10
N ALA A 4 -7.17 19.99 -3.95
CA ALA A 4 -6.63 20.89 -2.94
C ALA A 4 -5.34 20.27 -2.34
N PRO A 5 -4.36 21.10 -1.92
CA PRO A 5 -3.19 20.63 -1.20
C PRO A 5 -3.54 19.78 0.02
N ILE A 6 -2.65 18.87 0.42
CA ILE A 6 -2.82 18.09 1.63
C ILE A 6 -2.89 18.98 2.85
N GLU A 7 -3.77 18.59 3.76
CA GLU A 7 -3.91 19.21 5.07
C GLU A 7 -3.30 18.30 6.12
N ASP A 8 -2.87 18.90 7.21
CA ASP A 8 -2.38 18.17 8.36
C ASP A 8 -3.53 17.43 9.09
N LEU A 9 -3.22 16.74 10.19
CA LEU A 9 -4.22 16.29 11.14
C LEU A 9 -5.05 17.48 11.66
N PRO A 10 -6.35 17.29 11.90
CA PRO A 10 -7.19 18.36 12.41
C PRO A 10 -6.79 18.73 13.85
N ALA A 11 -7.16 19.94 14.28
CA ALA A 11 -6.83 20.43 15.62
C ALA A 11 -7.47 19.59 16.75
N ASP A 12 -8.58 18.88 16.47
CA ASP A 12 -9.28 17.99 17.39
C ASP A 12 -8.96 16.50 17.14
N ARG A 13 -7.72 16.22 16.73
CA ARG A 13 -7.25 14.87 16.35
C ARG A 13 -7.42 13.81 17.43
N GLU A 14 -7.47 14.17 18.71
CA GLU A 14 -7.67 13.23 19.82
C GLU A 14 -8.99 12.45 19.68
N ARG A 15 -9.98 13.00 18.96
CA ARG A 15 -11.24 12.30 18.66
C ARG A 15 -11.09 11.13 17.67
N LEU A 16 -9.96 11.06 16.96
CA LEU A 16 -9.64 10.02 15.98
C LEU A 16 -8.93 8.84 16.63
N GLU A 17 -8.39 9.02 17.84
CA GLU A 17 -7.75 7.95 18.60
C GLU A 17 -8.76 6.87 18.98
N LEU A 18 -8.29 5.63 19.08
CA LEU A 18 -9.10 4.49 19.50
C LEU A 18 -8.56 3.92 20.81
N PRO A 19 -8.98 4.43 21.98
CA PRO A 19 -8.49 3.98 23.28
C PRO A 19 -8.64 2.47 23.52
N GLU A 20 -9.60 1.82 22.86
CA GLU A 20 -9.85 0.38 22.92
C GLU A 20 -8.71 -0.46 22.31
N LEU A 21 -7.86 0.14 21.48
CA LEU A 21 -6.68 -0.53 20.93
C LEU A 21 -5.55 -0.68 21.97
N ARG A 22 -5.48 0.19 23.00
CA ARG A 22 -4.41 0.13 24.00
C ARG A 22 -4.42 -1.17 24.82
N PRO A 23 -5.57 -1.67 25.32
CA PRO A 23 -5.64 -3.00 25.93
C PRO A 23 -5.30 -4.14 24.96
N LEU A 24 -5.65 -4.00 23.68
CA LEU A 24 -5.34 -5.01 22.66
C LEU A 24 -3.83 -5.08 22.36
N ASP A 25 -3.13 -3.95 22.35
CA ASP A 25 -1.67 -3.92 22.22
C ASP A 25 -1.00 -4.65 23.39
N ALA A 26 -1.47 -4.43 24.63
CA ALA A 26 -0.94 -5.13 25.80
C ALA A 26 -1.13 -6.65 25.70
N LEU A 27 -2.33 -7.10 25.32
CA LEU A 27 -2.62 -8.52 25.10
C LEU A 27 -1.80 -9.11 23.95
N TRP A 28 -1.63 -8.35 22.87
CA TRP A 28 -0.81 -8.75 21.72
C TRP A 28 0.65 -8.98 22.13
N ARG A 29 1.23 -8.08 22.93
CA ARG A 29 2.61 -8.23 23.43
C ARG A 29 2.79 -9.50 24.27
N GLU A 30 1.81 -9.84 25.10
CA GLU A 30 1.81 -11.10 25.86
C GLU A 30 1.76 -12.32 24.93
N LYS A 31 0.83 -12.34 23.98
CA LYS A 31 0.69 -13.45 23.02
C LYS A 31 1.86 -13.60 22.06
N ARG A 32 2.48 -12.50 21.65
CA ARG A 32 3.71 -12.52 20.86
C ARG A 32 4.83 -13.23 21.61
N ALA A 33 5.03 -12.90 22.88
CA ALA A 33 6.07 -13.54 23.70
C ALA A 33 5.85 -15.05 23.86
N GLU A 34 4.60 -15.52 23.92
CA GLU A 34 4.26 -16.95 23.89
C GLU A 34 4.61 -17.59 22.53
N LEU A 35 4.25 -16.93 21.42
CA LEU A 35 4.42 -17.44 20.05
C LEU A 35 5.88 -17.47 19.59
N GLU A 36 6.74 -16.60 20.11
CA GLU A 36 8.18 -16.58 19.83
C GLU A 36 8.89 -17.85 20.33
N GLN A 37 8.36 -18.51 21.36
CA GLN A 37 8.96 -19.71 21.93
C GLN A 37 8.69 -20.98 21.11
N LEU A 38 7.75 -20.93 20.15
CA LEU A 38 7.18 -22.11 19.47
C LEU A 38 7.28 -22.08 17.94
N ASP A 39 8.14 -21.23 17.35
CA ASP A 39 8.16 -20.93 15.90
C ASP A 39 6.81 -20.40 15.34
N GLY A 40 5.80 -20.21 16.18
CA GLY A 40 4.44 -19.79 15.80
C GLY A 40 4.43 -18.40 15.19
N MET A 41 5.30 -17.50 15.66
CA MET A 41 5.46 -16.16 15.08
C MET A 41 5.94 -16.19 13.63
N ARG A 42 6.82 -17.15 13.27
CA ARG A 42 7.29 -17.27 11.88
C ARG A 42 6.14 -17.67 10.97
N ILE A 43 5.37 -18.68 11.36
CA ILE A 43 4.22 -19.19 10.59
C ILE A 43 3.14 -18.12 10.45
N LEU A 44 2.81 -17.42 11.55
CA LEU A 44 1.83 -16.34 11.53
C LEU A 44 2.27 -15.21 10.59
N ARG A 45 3.53 -14.76 10.69
CA ARG A 45 4.08 -13.72 9.83
C ARG A 45 4.05 -14.12 8.36
N GLU A 46 4.47 -15.34 8.02
CA GLU A 46 4.42 -15.85 6.64
C GLU A 46 3.01 -15.87 6.07
N ARG A 47 1.99 -16.19 6.89
CA ARG A 47 0.58 -16.15 6.47
C ARG A 47 0.08 -14.72 6.29
N LEU A 48 0.39 -13.82 7.23
CA LEU A 48 -0.01 -12.41 7.15
C LEU A 48 0.60 -11.70 5.94
N VAL A 49 1.90 -11.90 5.69
CA VAL A 49 2.61 -11.36 4.53
C VAL A 49 1.98 -11.86 3.23
N ARG A 50 1.67 -13.15 3.12
CA ARG A 50 0.98 -13.72 1.94
C ARG A 50 -0.43 -13.16 1.78
N SER A 51 -1.20 -13.07 2.86
CA SER A 51 -2.55 -12.47 2.85
C SER A 51 -2.49 -11.04 2.31
N TRP A 52 -1.61 -10.21 2.89
CA TRP A 52 -1.42 -8.83 2.48
C TRP A 52 -1.01 -8.71 1.01
N ALA A 53 -0.02 -9.51 0.59
CA ALA A 53 0.49 -9.53 -0.78
C ALA A 53 -0.54 -10.01 -1.81
N ILE A 54 -1.54 -10.80 -1.41
CA ILE A 54 -2.61 -11.24 -2.31
C ILE A 54 -3.76 -10.22 -2.31
N GLU A 55 -4.23 -9.84 -1.13
CA GLU A 55 -5.40 -8.96 -0.98
C GLU A 55 -5.17 -7.57 -1.55
N THR A 56 -3.95 -7.02 -1.42
CA THR A 56 -3.65 -5.69 -1.93
C THR A 56 -3.75 -5.62 -3.46
N GLY A 57 -3.39 -6.71 -4.17
CA GLY A 57 -3.56 -6.83 -5.62
C GLY A 57 -5.02 -7.02 -6.04
N VAL A 58 -5.78 -7.84 -5.29
CA VAL A 58 -7.22 -8.06 -5.54
C VAL A 58 -8.04 -6.78 -5.33
N ILE A 59 -7.75 -6.02 -4.26
CA ILE A 59 -8.44 -4.76 -3.96
C ILE A 59 -8.25 -3.73 -5.07
N GLU A 60 -7.04 -3.61 -5.63
CA GLU A 60 -6.76 -2.73 -6.77
C GLU A 60 -7.18 -3.33 -8.12
N ARG A 61 -7.71 -4.56 -8.15
CA ARG A 61 -8.06 -5.27 -9.38
C ARG A 61 -6.89 -5.41 -10.36
N VAL A 62 -5.68 -5.59 -9.82
CA VAL A 62 -4.48 -5.90 -10.63
C VAL A 62 -4.60 -7.30 -11.23
N TYR A 63 -5.35 -8.17 -10.57
CA TYR A 63 -5.84 -9.47 -11.02
C TYR A 63 -7.09 -9.80 -10.21
N GLU A 64 -7.90 -10.72 -10.73
CA GLU A 64 -8.93 -11.43 -9.98
C GLU A 64 -8.35 -12.74 -9.46
N LEU A 65 -8.76 -13.13 -8.25
CA LEU A 65 -8.42 -14.43 -7.68
C LEU A 65 -9.59 -14.94 -6.84
N ASP A 66 -10.01 -16.17 -7.07
CA ASP A 66 -11.07 -16.76 -6.26
C ASP A 66 -10.61 -17.03 -4.82
N ARG A 67 -11.59 -17.24 -3.94
CA ARG A 67 -11.35 -17.44 -2.51
C ARG A 67 -10.57 -18.72 -2.22
N GLY A 68 -10.86 -19.82 -2.93
CA GLY A 68 -10.21 -21.12 -2.66
C GLY A 68 -8.72 -21.08 -3.00
N THR A 69 -8.38 -20.45 -4.13
CA THR A 69 -7.01 -20.23 -4.57
C THR A 69 -6.29 -19.25 -3.65
N THR A 70 -6.96 -18.19 -3.22
CA THR A 70 -6.42 -17.26 -2.21
C THR A 70 -6.03 -17.99 -0.93
N GLU A 71 -6.94 -18.78 -0.35
CA GLU A 71 -6.67 -19.58 0.86
C GLU A 71 -5.52 -20.58 0.63
N LEU A 72 -5.48 -21.23 -0.54
CA LEU A 72 -4.42 -22.18 -0.90
C LEU A 72 -3.03 -21.52 -0.95
N LEU A 73 -2.91 -20.33 -1.55
CA LEU A 73 -1.64 -19.60 -1.62
C LEU A 73 -1.21 -19.11 -0.21
N ILE A 74 -2.15 -18.61 0.59
CA ILE A 74 -1.89 -18.20 1.98
C ILE A 74 -1.42 -19.36 2.85
N GLU A 75 -1.87 -20.58 2.58
CA GLU A 75 -1.47 -21.77 3.35
C GLU A 75 -0.19 -22.39 2.80
N ARG A 76 -0.09 -22.62 1.49
CA ARG A 76 0.95 -23.46 0.87
C ARG A 76 2.10 -22.70 0.21
N GLY A 77 1.96 -21.40 0.00
CA GLY A 77 2.98 -20.55 -0.59
C GLY A 77 2.54 -19.98 -1.92
N ILE A 78 3.30 -19.01 -2.43
CA ILE A 78 3.02 -18.38 -3.73
C ILE A 78 3.67 -19.23 -4.82
N ASP A 79 2.85 -20.01 -5.53
CA ASP A 79 3.28 -20.85 -6.64
C ASP A 79 2.22 -20.80 -7.75
N ALA A 80 2.66 -20.54 -8.97
CA ALA A 80 1.80 -20.50 -10.15
C ALA A 80 1.08 -21.84 -10.39
N ALA A 81 1.67 -22.97 -9.98
CA ALA A 81 1.05 -24.30 -10.09
C ALA A 81 -0.18 -24.48 -9.19
N LEU A 82 -0.37 -23.60 -8.19
CA LEU A 82 -1.53 -23.59 -7.30
C LEU A 82 -2.66 -22.69 -7.83
N ILE A 83 -2.43 -21.94 -8.92
CA ILE A 83 -3.40 -21.03 -9.52
C ILE A 83 -3.99 -21.69 -10.77
N ASP A 84 -5.25 -22.10 -10.71
CA ASP A 84 -5.94 -22.64 -11.87
C ASP A 84 -6.23 -21.54 -12.89
N ARG A 85 -6.28 -21.87 -14.19
CA ARG A 85 -6.56 -20.87 -15.21
C ARG A 85 -7.97 -20.27 -15.08
N SER A 86 -8.92 -21.01 -14.51
CA SER A 86 -10.29 -20.55 -14.26
C SER A 86 -10.46 -19.70 -13.00
N SER A 87 -9.47 -19.67 -12.11
CA SER A 87 -9.54 -18.93 -10.84
C SER A 87 -9.06 -17.49 -10.94
N THR A 88 -8.60 -17.04 -12.12
CA THR A 88 -8.04 -15.70 -12.34
C THR A 88 -8.30 -15.19 -13.76
N ASP A 89 -8.24 -13.88 -13.97
CA ASP A 89 -8.40 -13.20 -15.25
C ASP A 89 -7.10 -13.12 -16.07
N LYS A 90 -5.95 -13.47 -15.47
CA LYS A 90 -4.61 -13.32 -16.07
C LYS A 90 -3.85 -14.64 -16.15
N GLU A 91 -2.69 -14.63 -16.80
CA GLU A 91 -1.81 -15.80 -16.81
C GLU A 91 -1.39 -16.15 -15.37
N PRO A 92 -1.60 -17.40 -14.90
CA PRO A 92 -1.23 -17.83 -13.54
C PRO A 92 0.21 -17.48 -13.15
N ALA A 93 1.15 -17.64 -14.08
CA ALA A 93 2.55 -17.28 -13.86
C ALA A 93 2.78 -15.77 -13.68
N LEU A 94 1.99 -14.94 -14.35
CA LEU A 94 2.04 -13.49 -14.16
C LEU A 94 1.45 -13.10 -12.80
N VAL A 95 0.30 -13.67 -12.43
CA VAL A 95 -0.33 -13.42 -11.13
C VAL A 95 0.61 -13.79 -9.99
N ALA A 96 1.23 -14.97 -10.03
CA ALA A 96 2.21 -15.39 -9.04
C ALA A 96 3.40 -14.41 -8.92
N ARG A 97 3.94 -13.92 -10.05
CA ARG A 97 5.02 -12.91 -10.04
C ARG A 97 4.57 -11.58 -9.44
N ILE A 98 3.36 -11.13 -9.75
CA ILE A 98 2.81 -9.88 -9.18
C ILE A 98 2.62 -10.01 -7.67
N ILE A 99 2.11 -11.16 -7.19
CA ILE A 99 1.98 -11.42 -5.74
C ILE A 99 3.37 -11.45 -5.09
N GLU A 100 4.36 -12.05 -5.76
CA GLU A 100 5.73 -12.12 -5.26
C GLU A 100 6.39 -10.73 -5.15
N ASP A 101 6.19 -9.86 -6.15
CA ASP A 101 6.62 -8.47 -6.07
C ASP A 101 6.00 -7.74 -4.86
N GLN A 102 4.72 -8.00 -4.59
CA GLN A 102 4.01 -7.41 -3.44
C GLN A 102 4.51 -7.98 -2.12
N ARG A 103 4.85 -9.27 -2.08
CA ARG A 103 5.51 -9.93 -0.94
C ARG A 103 6.87 -9.31 -0.66
N GLU A 104 7.71 -9.17 -1.68
CA GLU A 104 9.03 -8.54 -1.56
C GLU A 104 8.92 -7.08 -1.06
N ALA A 105 7.93 -6.33 -1.54
CA ALA A 105 7.70 -4.95 -1.13
C ALA A 105 7.38 -4.83 0.37
N ILE A 106 6.49 -5.67 0.90
CA ILE A 106 6.09 -5.61 2.32
C ILE A 106 7.20 -6.12 3.24
N GLU A 107 7.97 -7.14 2.81
CA GLU A 107 9.14 -7.59 3.56
C GLU A 107 10.24 -6.53 3.60
N GLY A 108 10.51 -5.90 2.45
CA GLY A 108 11.44 -4.76 2.36
C GLY A 108 11.01 -3.60 3.25
N LEU A 109 9.70 -3.36 3.39
CA LEU A 109 9.16 -2.39 4.31
C LEU A 109 9.39 -2.74 5.77
N PHE A 110 9.16 -3.98 6.18
CA PHE A 110 9.45 -4.40 7.55
C PHE A 110 10.94 -4.29 7.88
N ASP A 111 11.82 -4.63 6.94
CA ASP A 111 13.26 -4.44 7.09
C ASP A 111 13.65 -2.96 7.17
N PHE A 112 12.98 -2.09 6.40
CA PHE A 112 13.17 -0.65 6.46
C PHE A 112 12.82 -0.08 7.84
N ILE A 113 11.65 -0.46 8.38
CA ILE A 113 11.18 -0.04 9.72
C ILE A 113 12.10 -0.55 10.81
N LYS A 114 12.50 -1.84 10.73
CA LYS A 114 13.40 -2.46 11.71
C LYS A 114 14.76 -1.78 11.81
N ARG A 115 15.21 -1.13 10.74
CA ARG A 115 16.47 -0.38 10.67
C ARG A 115 16.32 1.10 11.07
N ASP A 116 15.15 1.51 11.55
CA ASP A 116 14.85 2.88 11.99
C ASP A 116 15.23 3.93 10.93
N ARG A 117 14.90 3.62 9.66
CA ARG A 117 15.17 4.51 8.54
C ARG A 117 14.06 5.55 8.42
N GLU A 118 14.44 6.80 8.19
CA GLU A 118 13.46 7.85 7.92
C GLU A 118 12.81 7.70 6.54
N LEU A 119 11.48 7.85 6.48
CA LEU A 119 10.72 7.86 5.25
C LEU A 119 11.20 8.99 4.33
N SER A 120 11.30 8.72 3.03
CA SER A 120 11.77 9.68 2.02
C SER A 120 11.08 9.44 0.68
N THR A 121 11.09 10.46 -0.18
CA THR A 121 10.47 10.35 -1.52
C THR A 121 11.16 9.30 -2.38
N SER A 122 12.48 9.12 -2.23
CA SER A 122 13.22 8.05 -2.90
C SER A 122 12.77 6.67 -2.45
N TYR A 123 12.53 6.47 -1.15
CA TYR A 123 12.01 5.20 -0.64
C TYR A 123 10.59 4.93 -1.14
N VAL A 124 9.70 5.93 -1.16
CA VAL A 124 8.35 5.76 -1.70
C VAL A 124 8.37 5.35 -3.18
N LYS A 125 9.30 5.92 -3.97
CA LYS A 125 9.54 5.53 -5.36
C LYS A 125 10.08 4.11 -5.49
N GLU A 126 11.03 3.72 -4.64
CA GLU A 126 11.59 2.36 -4.59
C GLU A 126 10.49 1.33 -4.27
N LEU A 127 9.70 1.59 -3.22
CA LEU A 127 8.57 0.77 -2.82
C LEU A 127 7.58 0.58 -3.97
N HIS A 128 7.21 1.67 -4.66
CA HIS A 128 6.35 1.58 -5.84
C HIS A 128 6.98 0.75 -6.96
N ALA A 129 8.27 0.94 -7.24
CA ALA A 129 8.97 0.19 -8.29
C ALA A 129 9.00 -1.32 -8.01
N VAL A 130 9.13 -1.72 -6.73
CA VAL A 130 9.00 -3.13 -6.32
C VAL A 130 7.56 -3.61 -6.50
N LEU A 131 6.57 -2.91 -5.94
CA LEU A 131 5.14 -3.28 -6.00
C LEU A 131 4.58 -3.46 -7.42
N THR A 132 5.22 -2.83 -8.42
CA THR A 132 4.75 -2.77 -9.81
C THR A 132 5.73 -3.41 -10.80
N ARG A 133 6.73 -4.14 -10.32
CA ARG A 133 7.83 -4.66 -11.14
C ARG A 133 7.35 -5.56 -12.29
N SER A 134 6.42 -6.47 -12.03
CA SER A 134 5.83 -7.37 -13.03
C SER A 134 4.63 -6.77 -13.77
N GLN A 135 4.23 -5.54 -13.46
CA GLN A 135 3.19 -4.82 -14.21
C GLN A 135 3.86 -4.01 -15.32
N GLU A 136 3.65 -4.40 -16.58
CA GLU A 136 4.30 -3.76 -17.73
C GLU A 136 3.55 -2.52 -18.20
N GLU A 137 2.23 -2.59 -18.21
CA GLU A 137 1.37 -1.57 -18.79
C GLU A 137 0.27 -1.13 -17.81
N VAL A 138 -0.30 0.03 -18.09
CA VAL A 138 -1.44 0.60 -17.42
C VAL A 138 -2.41 1.15 -18.45
N GLU A 139 -3.70 1.05 -18.16
CA GLU A 139 -4.74 1.70 -18.97
C GLU A 139 -4.68 3.22 -18.75
N ALA A 140 -4.61 3.98 -19.84
CA ALA A 140 -4.62 5.44 -19.85
C ALA A 140 -5.62 5.95 -20.88
N LEU A 141 -5.92 7.25 -20.84
CA LEU A 141 -6.72 7.92 -21.86
C LEU A 141 -5.81 8.69 -22.82
N ASP A 142 -6.03 8.53 -24.12
CA ASP A 142 -5.38 9.34 -25.14
C ASP A 142 -5.97 10.77 -25.23
N GLN A 143 -5.41 11.60 -26.10
CA GLN A 143 -5.89 12.98 -26.32
C GLN A 143 -7.33 13.07 -26.86
N PHE A 144 -7.90 11.97 -27.33
CA PHE A 144 -9.26 11.85 -27.84
C PHE A 144 -10.20 11.19 -26.82
N GLY A 145 -9.70 10.79 -25.64
CA GLY A 145 -10.47 10.14 -24.58
C GLY A 145 -10.67 8.63 -24.79
N ASN A 146 -9.93 7.99 -25.70
CA ASN A 146 -9.97 6.54 -25.87
C ASN A 146 -9.05 5.84 -24.87
N ALA A 147 -9.47 4.68 -24.37
CA ALA A 147 -8.63 3.81 -23.55
C ALA A 147 -7.49 3.22 -24.39
N VAL A 148 -6.26 3.39 -23.92
CA VAL A 148 -5.04 2.86 -24.52
C VAL A 148 -4.16 2.24 -23.44
N MET A 149 -3.43 1.18 -23.78
CA MET A 149 -2.39 0.64 -22.90
C MET A 149 -1.10 1.42 -23.13
N VAL A 150 -0.49 1.89 -22.03
CA VAL A 150 0.81 2.57 -22.07
C VAL A 150 1.77 1.90 -21.08
N PRO A 151 3.10 1.95 -21.34
CA PRO A 151 4.08 1.46 -20.38
C PRO A 151 3.93 2.14 -19.02
N LEU A 152 3.94 1.36 -17.94
CA LEU A 152 3.89 1.88 -16.58
C LEU A 152 5.23 2.51 -16.19
N LEU A 153 5.19 3.77 -15.72
CA LEU A 153 6.35 4.46 -15.17
C LEU A 153 6.63 3.97 -13.74
N ARG A 154 7.59 3.05 -13.61
CA ARG A 154 7.95 2.44 -12.31
C ARG A 154 8.85 3.34 -11.48
N GLY A 155 8.38 3.71 -10.29
CA GLY A 155 9.16 4.49 -9.33
C GLY A 155 9.31 5.95 -9.74
N GLU A 156 8.43 6.43 -10.61
CA GLU A 156 8.41 7.80 -11.06
C GLU A 156 7.04 8.41 -10.81
N TRP A 157 7.02 9.71 -10.50
CA TRP A 157 5.77 10.45 -10.40
C TRP A 157 5.05 10.47 -11.75
N LYS A 158 3.73 10.53 -11.70
CA LYS A 158 2.89 10.68 -12.89
C LYS A 158 3.32 11.93 -13.66
N ARG A 159 3.37 11.81 -14.99
CA ARG A 159 3.68 12.91 -15.91
C ARG A 159 2.42 13.58 -16.47
N LEU A 160 1.29 12.91 -16.34
CA LEU A 160 -0.02 13.33 -16.83
C LEU A 160 -1.06 13.17 -15.71
N PRO A 161 -2.15 13.95 -15.72
CA PRO A 161 -3.26 13.76 -14.78
C PRO A 161 -3.87 12.35 -14.91
N ASN A 162 -4.27 11.76 -13.78
CA ASN A 162 -4.88 10.44 -13.67
C ASN A 162 -6.23 10.49 -12.92
N ASN A 163 -7.01 11.53 -13.23
CA ASN A 163 -8.25 11.84 -12.54
C ASN A 163 -9.39 10.91 -13.00
N PRO A 164 -10.00 10.11 -12.10
CA PRO A 164 -11.07 9.22 -12.50
C PRO A 164 -12.36 9.99 -12.78
N ARG A 165 -13.14 9.46 -13.72
CA ARG A 165 -14.50 9.92 -14.00
C ARG A 165 -15.49 9.12 -13.17
N ARG A 166 -16.33 9.81 -12.40
CA ARG A 166 -17.39 9.21 -11.59
C ARG A 166 -18.57 8.79 -12.46
N PRO A 167 -19.46 7.89 -11.96
CA PRO A 167 -20.66 7.47 -12.70
C PRO A 167 -21.60 8.63 -13.09
N ASP A 168 -21.59 9.73 -12.33
CA ASP A 168 -22.34 10.95 -12.62
C ASP A 168 -21.69 11.86 -13.68
N GLY A 169 -20.56 11.43 -14.26
CA GLY A 169 -19.80 12.16 -15.26
C GLY A 169 -18.87 13.23 -14.69
N THR A 170 -18.86 13.46 -13.38
CA THR A 170 -17.94 14.42 -12.75
C THR A 170 -16.53 13.85 -12.65
N VAL A 171 -15.54 14.73 -12.70
CA VAL A 171 -14.13 14.36 -12.51
C VAL A 171 -13.76 14.55 -11.04
N HIS A 172 -13.08 13.56 -10.48
CA HIS A 172 -12.41 13.70 -9.19
C HIS A 172 -10.94 14.05 -9.44
N GLU A 173 -10.56 15.27 -9.07
CA GLU A 173 -9.21 15.77 -9.33
C GLU A 173 -8.26 15.34 -8.20
N TYR A 174 -7.21 14.63 -8.57
CA TYR A 174 -6.04 14.38 -7.73
C TYR A 174 -5.00 15.50 -7.91
N CYS A 175 -3.88 15.40 -7.18
CA CYS A 175 -2.78 16.34 -7.30
C CYS A 175 -2.28 16.45 -8.75
N PRO A 176 -2.16 17.67 -9.32
CA PRO A 176 -1.62 17.83 -10.66
C PRO A 176 -0.13 17.41 -10.69
N PRO A 177 0.37 16.83 -11.81
CA PRO A 177 1.73 16.29 -11.92
C PRO A 177 2.83 17.23 -11.40
N GLU A 178 2.69 18.52 -11.67
CA GLU A 178 3.66 19.57 -11.32
C GLU A 178 3.77 19.79 -9.80
N GLN A 179 2.73 19.44 -9.04
CA GLN A 179 2.65 19.62 -7.59
C GLN A 179 2.94 18.32 -6.81
N VAL A 180 3.01 17.16 -7.48
CA VAL A 180 3.21 15.87 -6.82
C VAL A 180 4.49 15.85 -6.00
N GLY A 181 5.60 16.39 -6.54
CA GLY A 181 6.88 16.42 -5.84
C GLY A 181 6.80 17.17 -4.52
N SER A 182 6.31 18.41 -4.55
CA SER A 182 6.18 19.25 -3.36
C SER A 182 5.18 18.71 -2.34
N GLU A 183 4.06 18.14 -2.80
CA GLU A 183 3.06 17.54 -1.90
C GLU A 183 3.58 16.28 -1.21
N MET A 184 4.37 15.46 -1.92
CA MET A 184 5.02 14.28 -1.31
C MET A 184 6.13 14.68 -0.33
N ASP A 185 6.92 15.71 -0.64
CA ASP A 185 7.92 16.25 0.30
C ASP A 185 7.24 16.80 1.57
N ARG A 186 6.12 17.51 1.41
CA ARG A 186 5.30 18.00 2.52
C ARG A 186 4.71 16.86 3.35
N LEU A 187 4.19 15.82 2.71
CA LEU A 187 3.65 14.63 3.38
C LEU A 187 4.70 13.99 4.29
N ILE A 188 5.92 13.81 3.79
CA ILE A 188 7.02 13.22 4.53
C ILE A 188 7.49 14.11 5.68
N ALA A 189 7.51 15.44 5.49
CA ALA A 189 7.85 16.38 6.55
C ALA A 189 6.83 16.29 7.70
N LEU A 190 5.53 16.33 7.39
CA LEU A 190 4.46 16.19 8.37
C LEU A 190 4.50 14.84 9.09
N HIS A 191 4.73 13.73 8.36
CA HIS A 191 4.92 12.41 8.97
C HIS A 191 6.06 12.41 10.00
N ARG A 192 7.21 13.03 9.68
CA ARG A 192 8.34 13.15 10.62
C ARG A 192 7.95 13.97 11.85
N GLU A 193 7.18 15.04 11.68
CA GLU A 193 6.66 15.84 12.79
C GLU A 193 5.70 15.01 13.67
N HIS A 194 4.83 14.20 13.07
CA HIS A 194 3.94 13.28 13.79
C HIS A 194 4.68 12.25 14.62
N GLN A 195 5.77 11.68 14.08
CA GLN A 195 6.65 10.77 14.83
C GLN A 195 7.24 11.46 16.07
N GLN A 196 7.66 12.71 15.96
CA GLN A 196 8.18 13.49 17.10
C GLN A 196 7.09 13.83 18.14
N GLN A 197 5.85 13.99 17.68
CA GLN A 197 4.69 14.25 18.53
C GLN A 197 4.09 12.98 19.15
N SER A 198 4.61 11.79 18.82
CA SER A 198 4.06 10.50 19.24
C SER A 198 2.57 10.33 18.92
N ILE A 199 2.16 10.69 17.69
CA ILE A 199 0.79 10.44 17.22
C ILE A 199 0.49 8.93 17.28
N GLU A 200 -0.72 8.58 17.74
CA GLU A 200 -1.15 7.19 17.84
C GLU A 200 -1.05 6.47 16.48
N PRO A 201 -0.46 5.26 16.42
CA PRO A 201 -0.13 4.60 15.15
C PRO A 201 -1.31 4.40 14.20
N GLU A 202 -2.51 4.13 14.71
CA GLU A 202 -3.71 3.95 13.89
C GLU A 202 -4.19 5.25 13.24
N VAL A 203 -4.02 6.39 13.93
CA VAL A 203 -4.36 7.72 13.41
C VAL A 203 -3.39 8.09 12.31
N GLU A 204 -2.10 7.86 12.54
CA GLU A 204 -1.05 8.12 11.56
C GLU A 204 -1.18 7.20 10.33
N ALA A 205 -1.47 5.91 10.54
CA ALA A 205 -1.70 4.96 9.46
C ALA A 205 -2.84 5.42 8.53
N ALA A 206 -3.96 5.82 9.13
CA ALA A 206 -5.14 6.28 8.41
C ALA A 206 -4.86 7.59 7.66
N TRP A 207 -4.19 8.55 8.33
CA TRP A 207 -3.83 9.83 7.73
C TRP A 207 -2.85 9.64 6.55
N LEU A 208 -1.77 8.90 6.76
CA LEU A 208 -0.75 8.66 5.73
C LEU A 208 -1.35 7.94 4.51
N HIS A 209 -2.14 6.88 4.74
CA HIS A 209 -2.87 6.19 3.68
C HIS A 209 -3.77 7.16 2.90
N HIS A 210 -4.58 7.94 3.60
CA HIS A 210 -5.51 8.88 2.99
C HIS A 210 -4.78 9.96 2.18
N ARG A 211 -3.69 10.54 2.70
CA ARG A 211 -2.93 11.58 1.99
C ARG A 211 -2.23 11.06 0.75
N VAL A 212 -1.66 9.85 0.78
CA VAL A 212 -1.10 9.22 -0.42
C VAL A 212 -2.19 9.02 -1.47
N ALA A 213 -3.38 8.54 -1.06
CA ALA A 213 -4.50 8.35 -1.96
C ALA A 213 -5.04 9.68 -2.54
N GLN A 214 -5.02 10.76 -1.75
CA GLN A 214 -5.40 12.11 -2.17
C GLN A 214 -4.40 12.72 -3.17
N ILE A 215 -3.10 12.58 -2.92
CA ILE A 215 -2.05 13.06 -3.85
C ILE A 215 -2.10 12.22 -5.14
N HIS A 216 -2.26 10.91 -5.00
CA HIS A 216 -2.27 9.95 -6.10
C HIS A 216 -1.03 10.11 -7.01
N PRO A 217 0.19 9.95 -6.46
CA PRO A 217 1.43 10.43 -7.08
C PRO A 217 1.90 9.64 -8.31
N PHE A 218 1.49 8.38 -8.47
CA PHE A 218 1.91 7.48 -9.56
C PHE A 218 0.82 7.31 -10.60
N GLN A 219 1.17 6.82 -11.80
CA GLN A 219 0.17 6.50 -12.84
C GLN A 219 -0.82 5.43 -12.37
N ASP A 220 -0.32 4.42 -11.66
CA ASP A 220 -1.08 3.35 -11.02
C ASP A 220 -0.31 2.83 -9.79
N GLY A 221 -0.90 1.93 -9.00
CA GLY A 221 -0.26 1.35 -7.81
C GLY A 221 -0.37 2.23 -6.56
N ASN A 222 -1.07 3.36 -6.64
CA ASN A 222 -1.24 4.30 -5.53
C ASN A 222 -1.89 3.66 -4.30
N GLY A 223 -2.93 2.84 -4.48
CA GLY A 223 -3.59 2.16 -3.36
C GLY A 223 -2.69 1.12 -2.69
N ARG A 224 -1.89 0.37 -3.47
CA ARG A 224 -0.88 -0.57 -2.94
C ARG A 224 0.19 0.16 -2.12
N VAL A 225 0.69 1.30 -2.62
CA VAL A 225 1.65 2.15 -1.89
C VAL A 225 1.03 2.72 -0.61
N ALA A 226 -0.20 3.24 -0.68
CA ALA A 226 -0.90 3.80 0.48
C ALA A 226 -1.10 2.76 1.58
N ARG A 227 -1.51 1.53 1.23
CA ARG A 227 -1.63 0.43 2.19
C ARG A 227 -0.30 0.01 2.77
N ALA A 228 0.74 -0.11 1.95
CA ALA A 228 2.08 -0.45 2.43
C ALA A 228 2.56 0.59 3.45
N LEU A 229 2.51 1.88 3.10
CA LEU A 229 2.92 2.95 4.01
C LEU A 229 2.06 3.00 5.27
N GLY A 230 0.73 2.81 5.18
CA GLY A 230 -0.13 2.70 6.37
C GLY A 230 0.27 1.53 7.28
N SER A 231 0.69 0.39 6.72
CA SER A 231 1.22 -0.74 7.48
C SER A 231 2.57 -0.47 8.17
N SER A 232 3.26 0.63 7.81
CA SER A 232 4.51 1.01 8.47
C SER A 232 4.34 1.76 9.78
N CYS A 233 3.12 2.26 10.04
CA CYS A 233 2.78 3.00 11.24
C CYS A 233 2.52 2.00 12.38
N GLY A 234 3.56 1.74 13.18
CA GLY A 234 3.50 0.88 14.34
C GLY A 234 4.68 1.16 15.26
N PRO A 235 4.61 0.76 16.54
CA PRO A 235 5.73 0.94 17.47
C PRO A 235 6.97 0.20 16.94
N VAL A 236 8.15 0.82 17.10
CA VAL A 236 9.45 0.23 16.75
C VAL A 236 9.56 -1.14 17.42
N GLY A 237 9.69 -2.19 16.60
CA GLY A 237 9.66 -3.58 17.06
C GLY A 237 8.38 -4.35 16.73
N SER A 238 7.43 -3.77 15.99
CA SER A 238 6.29 -4.50 15.41
C SER A 238 6.50 -4.89 13.95
N PRO A 239 7.01 -6.11 13.70
CA PRO A 239 6.58 -6.96 12.60
C PRO A 239 5.59 -8.05 13.07
#